data_AF-A0A7X2BNP9-F1
#
_entry.id   AF-A0A7X2BNP9-F1
#
_cell.length_a   1.000
_cell.length_b   1.000
_cell.length_c   1.000
_cell.angle_alpha   90.00
_cell.angle_beta   90.00
_cell.angle_gamma   90.00
#
_symmetry.space_group_name_H-M   'P 1'
#
loop_
_entity.id
_entity.type
_entity.pdbx_description
1 polymer ?
#
loop_
_entity_poly.entity_id
_entity_poly.type
_entity_poly.pdbx_seq_one_letter_code
_entity_poly.pdbx_strand_id
1 'polypeptide(L)'
;MAWSDMYSQNAVTVTSDANKKTPVQPLQAQELLAGSRLLREIGTYQWLESIYEKGVDLARYHVGMTVQRAMEILADCGLEATRYGFICFDEWQDEFNTVAAVTESVPAEDDSDSYTLREVSPEKRILVRAAGSTFGFREGPLHGLMLRAMAAEFDQLKADVAALKAAQL
;
A
#
# COMPACT_ATOMS: atom_id res chain seq x y z
N MET A 1 1.12 10.94 3.74
CA MET A 1 2.57 10.84 3.46
C MET A 1 3.03 9.45 3.86
N ALA A 2 3.80 8.74 3.03
CA ALA A 2 4.34 7.43 3.37
C ALA A 2 5.72 7.58 4.02
N TRP A 3 6.05 6.72 4.98
CA TRP A 3 7.42 6.58 5.49
C TRP A 3 8.22 5.73 4.51
N SER A 4 9.49 6.06 4.26
CA SER A 4 10.34 5.28 3.35
C SER A 4 10.69 3.91 3.94
N ASP A 5 11.08 3.90 5.22
CA ASP A 5 11.49 2.71 5.96
C ASP A 5 11.09 2.83 7.44
N MET A 6 10.96 1.70 8.11
CA MET A 6 10.73 1.63 9.56
C MET A 6 11.67 0.60 10.19
N TYR A 7 12.47 1.04 11.15
CA TYR A 7 13.40 0.19 11.90
C TYR A 7 12.87 -0.07 13.31
N SER A 8 12.62 -1.33 13.64
CA SER A 8 12.18 -1.77 14.97
C SER A 8 13.07 -2.91 15.49
N GLN A 9 13.33 -2.94 16.80
CA GLN A 9 14.12 -4.04 17.40
C GLN A 9 13.36 -5.38 17.35
N ASN A 10 12.04 -5.33 17.52
CA ASN A 10 11.16 -6.49 17.49
C ASN A 10 10.16 -6.38 16.34
N ALA A 11 9.59 -7.52 15.93
CA ALA A 11 8.53 -7.57 14.94
C ALA A 11 7.27 -6.82 15.43
N VAL A 12 6.51 -6.24 14.49
CA VAL A 12 5.25 -5.57 14.81
C VAL A 12 4.19 -6.60 15.19
N THR A 13 3.64 -6.45 16.39
CA THR A 13 2.52 -7.28 16.86
C THR A 13 1.20 -6.75 16.32
N VAL A 14 0.45 -7.61 15.61
CA VAL A 14 -0.92 -7.32 15.16
C VAL A 14 -1.92 -8.01 16.07
N THR A 15 -2.85 -7.27 16.68
CA THR A 15 -3.89 -7.85 17.53
C THR A 15 -4.79 -8.79 16.72
N SER A 16 -4.93 -10.03 17.19
CA SER A 16 -5.76 -11.06 16.55
C SER A 16 -6.57 -11.87 17.56
N ASP A 17 -7.25 -11.16 18.45
CA ASP A 17 -8.10 -11.73 19.51
C ASP A 17 -9.40 -12.31 18.94
N ALA A 18 -9.74 -13.54 19.32
CA ALA A 18 -10.96 -14.22 18.90
C ALA A 18 -12.24 -13.51 19.37
N ASN A 19 -12.20 -12.78 20.49
CA ASN A 19 -13.34 -12.00 20.98
C ASN A 19 -13.62 -10.74 20.16
N LYS A 20 -12.71 -10.39 19.24
CA LYS A 20 -12.79 -9.19 18.39
C LYS A 20 -13.03 -9.54 16.92
N LYS A 21 -13.23 -10.82 16.59
CA LYS A 21 -13.38 -11.31 15.23
C LYS A 21 -14.57 -12.24 15.13
N THR A 22 -15.20 -12.26 13.95
CA THR A 22 -16.13 -13.34 13.61
C THR A 22 -15.37 -14.67 13.54
N PRO A 23 -16.07 -15.82 13.66
CA PRO A 23 -15.47 -17.11 13.40
C PRO A 23 -14.79 -17.14 12.02
N VAL A 24 -13.56 -17.68 11.97
CA VAL A 24 -12.79 -17.78 10.73
C VAL A 24 -13.44 -18.83 9.83
N GLN A 25 -13.88 -18.39 8.66
CA GLN A 25 -14.45 -19.28 7.64
C GLN A 25 -13.33 -19.91 6.79
N PRO A 26 -13.52 -21.13 6.27
CA PRO A 26 -12.61 -21.69 5.28
C PRO A 26 -12.66 -20.87 3.99
N LEU A 27 -11.54 -20.81 3.29
CA LEU A 27 -11.48 -20.20 1.96
C LEU A 27 -12.29 -21.02 0.95
N GLN A 28 -12.97 -20.32 0.06
CA GLN A 28 -13.71 -20.90 -1.06
C GLN A 28 -12.77 -21.34 -2.19
N ALA A 29 -13.26 -22.17 -3.11
CA ALA A 29 -12.48 -22.68 -4.23
C ALA A 29 -11.90 -21.54 -5.10
N GLN A 30 -12.68 -20.48 -5.34
CA GLN A 30 -12.25 -19.30 -6.09
C GLN A 30 -11.10 -18.55 -5.39
N GLU A 31 -11.14 -18.48 -4.06
CA GLU A 31 -10.10 -17.82 -3.26
C GLU A 31 -8.81 -18.62 -3.25
N LEU A 32 -8.90 -19.95 -3.14
CA LEU A 32 -7.74 -20.84 -3.26
C LEU A 32 -7.12 -20.74 -4.67
N LEU A 33 -7.95 -20.71 -5.72
CA LEU A 33 -7.48 -20.51 -7.09
C LEU A 33 -6.81 -19.14 -7.27
N ALA A 34 -7.39 -18.07 -6.72
CA ALA A 34 -6.79 -16.75 -6.77
C ALA A 34 -5.44 -16.72 -6.02
N GLY A 35 -5.37 -17.24 -4.79
CA GLY A 35 -4.13 -17.30 -4.03
C GLY A 35 -3.03 -18.09 -4.74
N SER A 36 -3.40 -19.19 -5.40
CA SER A 36 -2.53 -20.00 -6.25
C SER A 36 -1.97 -19.22 -7.44
N ARG A 37 -2.81 -18.46 -8.14
CA ARG A 37 -2.39 -17.60 -9.26
C ARG A 37 -1.53 -16.43 -8.81
N LEU A 38 -1.92 -15.74 -7.74
CA LEU A 38 -1.14 -14.66 -7.14
C LEU A 38 0.27 -15.13 -6.78
N LEU A 39 0.39 -16.29 -6.13
CA LEU A 39 1.70 -16.84 -5.74
C LEU A 39 2.65 -17.02 -6.94
N ARG A 40 2.12 -17.31 -8.13
CA ARG A 40 2.89 -17.51 -9.37
C ARG A 40 3.31 -16.19 -10.05
N GLU A 41 2.75 -15.06 -9.64
CA GLU A 41 3.09 -13.73 -10.16
C GLU A 41 4.20 -13.04 -9.38
N ILE A 42 4.66 -13.62 -8.26
CA ILE A 42 5.78 -13.05 -7.49
C ILE A 42 7.04 -13.08 -8.37
N GLY A 43 7.51 -11.89 -8.72
CA GLY A 43 8.72 -11.67 -9.50
C GLY A 43 9.61 -10.63 -8.85
N THR A 44 10.49 -10.02 -9.64
CA THR A 44 11.31 -8.89 -9.22
C THR A 44 10.91 -7.62 -9.95
N TYR A 45 11.04 -6.49 -9.27
CA TYR A 45 10.88 -5.16 -9.85
C TYR A 45 11.90 -4.19 -9.28
N GLN A 46 12.08 -3.05 -9.95
CA GLN A 46 12.87 -1.93 -9.47
C GLN A 46 11.97 -0.70 -9.48
N TRP A 47 12.14 0.20 -8.51
CA TRP A 47 11.42 1.47 -8.51
C TRP A 47 11.91 2.35 -9.65
N LEU A 48 10.99 2.91 -10.44
CA LEU A 48 11.33 3.81 -11.55
C LEU A 48 12.13 5.03 -11.09
N GLU A 49 11.76 5.60 -9.94
CA GLU A 49 12.49 6.70 -9.30
C GLU A 49 13.92 6.29 -8.93
N SER A 50 14.11 5.09 -8.36
CA SER A 50 15.46 4.59 -8.06
C SER A 50 16.29 4.35 -9.32
N ILE A 51 15.69 3.87 -10.42
CA ILE A 51 16.37 3.75 -11.71
C ILE A 51 16.77 5.14 -12.22
N TYR A 52 15.87 6.11 -12.15
CA TYR A 52 16.12 7.48 -12.59
C TYR A 52 17.27 8.13 -11.81
N GLU A 53 17.28 7.98 -10.48
CA GLU A 53 18.30 8.58 -9.61
C GLU A 53 19.66 7.91 -9.66
N LYS A 54 19.68 6.57 -9.71
CA LYS A 54 20.90 5.78 -9.45
C LYS A 54 21.37 5.00 -10.69
N GLY A 55 20.55 4.92 -11.73
CA GLY A 55 20.78 4.05 -12.89
C GLY A 55 20.28 2.62 -12.67
N VAL A 56 19.95 1.95 -13.77
CA VAL A 56 19.36 0.59 -13.76
C VAL A 56 20.25 -0.45 -13.07
N ASP A 57 21.57 -0.29 -13.17
CA ASP A 57 22.54 -1.23 -12.59
C ASP A 57 22.69 -1.09 -11.06
N LEU A 58 22.37 0.09 -10.50
CA LEU A 58 22.50 0.38 -9.07
C LEU A 58 21.16 0.35 -8.32
N ALA A 59 20.04 0.52 -9.03
CA ALA A 59 18.72 0.36 -8.46
C ALA A 59 18.52 -1.09 -7.99
N ARG A 60 18.09 -1.28 -6.74
CA ARG A 60 17.96 -2.62 -6.16
C ARG A 60 16.71 -3.34 -6.69
N TYR A 61 16.82 -4.65 -6.85
CA TYR A 61 15.66 -5.50 -7.08
C TYR A 61 14.87 -5.70 -5.78
N HIS A 62 13.57 -5.49 -5.88
CA HIS A 62 12.56 -5.82 -4.88
C HIS A 62 11.78 -7.03 -5.35
N VAL A 63 11.24 -7.82 -4.43
CA VAL A 63 10.44 -9.01 -4.73
C VAL A 63 8.98 -8.71 -4.46
N GLY A 64 8.10 -9.01 -5.41
CA GLY A 64 6.66 -8.77 -5.27
C GLY A 64 5.91 -8.77 -6.59
N MET A 65 4.72 -8.17 -6.58
CA MET A 65 3.87 -7.95 -7.75
C MET A 65 3.18 -6.58 -7.66
N THR A 66 2.46 -6.16 -8.70
CA THR A 66 1.66 -4.93 -8.66
C THR A 66 0.25 -5.20 -8.13
N VAL A 67 -0.35 -4.20 -7.47
CA VAL A 67 -1.72 -4.29 -6.94
C VAL A 67 -2.73 -4.49 -8.06
N GLN A 68 -2.55 -3.79 -9.18
CA GLN A 68 -3.41 -3.87 -10.35
C GLN A 68 -3.43 -5.30 -10.93
N ARG A 69 -2.26 -5.96 -11.02
CA ARG A 69 -2.20 -7.35 -11.48
C ARG A 69 -2.94 -8.29 -10.54
N ALA A 70 -2.83 -8.08 -9.22
CA ALA A 70 -3.59 -8.85 -8.26
C ALA A 70 -5.11 -8.63 -8.39
N MET A 71 -5.55 -7.39 -8.65
CA MET A 71 -6.96 -7.07 -8.89
C MET A 71 -7.51 -7.77 -10.15
N GLU A 72 -6.74 -7.83 -11.24
CA GLU A 72 -7.10 -8.58 -12.45
C GLU A 72 -7.29 -10.07 -12.14
N ILE A 73 -6.36 -10.68 -11.39
CA ILE A 73 -6.44 -12.10 -11.03
C ILE A 73 -7.64 -12.40 -10.15
N LEU A 74 -7.94 -11.53 -9.19
CA LEU A 74 -9.13 -11.66 -8.35
C LEU A 74 -10.38 -11.60 -9.23
N ALA A 75 -10.48 -10.61 -10.12
CA ALA A 75 -11.62 -10.46 -11.03
C ALA A 75 -11.79 -11.68 -11.95
N ASP A 76 -10.71 -12.21 -12.53
CA ASP A 76 -10.73 -13.43 -13.34
C ASP A 76 -11.21 -14.66 -12.57
N CYS A 77 -10.98 -14.69 -11.25
CA CYS A 77 -11.48 -15.74 -10.36
C CYS A 77 -12.92 -15.47 -9.86
N GLY A 78 -13.56 -14.41 -10.33
CA GLY A 78 -14.90 -14.00 -9.90
C GLY A 78 -14.94 -13.34 -8.52
N LEU A 79 -13.81 -12.81 -8.05
CA LEU A 79 -13.67 -12.16 -6.75
C LEU A 79 -13.61 -10.64 -6.91
N GLU A 80 -14.28 -9.94 -5.99
CA GLU A 80 -14.34 -8.49 -5.99
C GLU A 80 -13.21 -7.94 -5.10
N ALA A 81 -12.21 -7.31 -5.71
CA ALA A 81 -10.95 -6.99 -5.03
C ALA A 81 -11.10 -6.05 -3.81
N THR A 82 -12.09 -5.14 -3.82
CA THR A 82 -12.27 -4.17 -2.71
C THR A 82 -12.85 -4.81 -1.45
N ARG A 83 -13.34 -6.06 -1.55
CA ARG A 83 -13.78 -6.87 -0.39
C ARG A 83 -12.63 -7.42 0.45
N TYR A 84 -11.42 -7.40 -0.09
CA TYR A 84 -10.26 -8.01 0.56
C TYR A 84 -9.35 -6.94 1.17
N GLY A 85 -9.18 -7.01 2.49
CA GLY A 85 -8.39 -6.02 3.24
C GLY A 85 -6.89 -5.97 2.93
N PHE A 86 -6.38 -6.80 2.01
CA PHE A 86 -5.02 -6.68 1.50
C PHE A 86 -4.89 -5.73 0.30
N ILE A 87 -5.98 -5.39 -0.39
CA ILE A 87 -5.99 -4.35 -1.42
C ILE A 87 -6.36 -3.03 -0.74
N CYS A 88 -5.49 -2.02 -0.87
CA CYS A 88 -5.73 -0.68 -0.33
C CYS A 88 -5.67 0.36 -1.45
N PHE A 89 -6.57 1.33 -1.40
CA PHE A 89 -6.61 2.49 -2.28
C PHE A 89 -6.75 3.73 -1.41
N ASP A 90 -5.86 4.68 -1.61
CA ASP A 90 -5.86 5.97 -0.93
C ASP A 90 -5.85 7.09 -1.97
N GLU A 91 -6.74 8.06 -1.83
CA GLU A 91 -6.80 9.28 -2.65
C GLU A 91 -6.71 10.51 -1.76
N TRP A 92 -6.10 11.58 -2.28
CA TRP A 92 -5.95 12.85 -1.57
C TRP A 92 -6.08 14.04 -2.52
N GLN A 93 -6.51 15.16 -1.95
CA GLN A 93 -6.64 16.44 -2.66
C GLN A 93 -5.34 17.25 -2.59
N ASP A 94 -5.31 18.36 -3.32
CA ASP A 94 -4.23 19.34 -3.23
C ASP A 94 -4.09 19.84 -1.79
N GLU A 95 -2.86 19.82 -1.29
CA GLU A 95 -2.50 20.35 0.01
C GLU A 95 -1.71 21.65 -0.20
N PHE A 96 -2.15 22.71 0.47
CA PHE A 96 -1.52 24.03 0.40
C PHE A 96 -0.99 24.44 1.77
N ASN A 97 0.17 25.08 1.79
CA ASN A 97 0.65 25.82 2.94
C ASN A 97 0.42 27.32 2.70
N THR A 98 -0.04 28.02 3.73
CA THR A 98 -0.24 29.47 3.69
C THR A 98 0.95 30.15 4.34
N VAL A 99 1.72 30.89 3.54
CA VAL A 99 2.75 31.81 4.03
C VAL A 99 2.08 33.14 4.30
N ALA A 100 1.97 33.51 5.57
CA ALA A 100 1.34 34.75 6.00
C ALA A 100 2.01 35.98 5.36
N ALA A 101 1.24 37.06 5.20
CA ALA A 101 1.77 38.33 4.76
C ALA A 101 2.87 38.83 5.71
N VAL A 102 3.93 39.39 5.14
CA VAL A 102 4.97 40.08 5.91
C VAL A 102 4.56 41.54 6.01
N THR A 103 4.43 42.04 7.24
CA THR A 103 4.14 43.44 7.52
C THR A 103 5.29 44.08 8.29
N GLU A 104 5.53 45.36 8.05
CA GLU A 104 6.53 46.16 8.74
C GLU A 104 5.83 47.33 9.42
N SER A 105 6.20 47.60 10.68
CA SER A 105 5.74 48.79 11.39
C SER A 105 6.43 50.04 10.86
N VAL A 106 5.66 50.96 10.30
CA VAL A 106 6.16 52.25 9.81
C VAL A 106 5.45 53.40 10.55
N PRO A 107 6.09 54.57 10.74
CA PRO A 107 5.43 55.71 11.37
C PRO A 107 4.13 56.08 10.64
N ALA A 108 3.10 56.48 11.39
CA ALA A 108 1.85 56.97 10.81
C ALA A 108 2.09 58.30 10.08
N GLU A 109 1.30 58.57 9.03
CA GLU A 109 1.38 59.84 8.28
C GLU A 109 0.68 61.00 9.02
N ASP A 110 -0.09 60.69 10.08
CA ASP A 110 -0.57 61.72 10.99
C ASP A 110 0.56 62.13 11.95
N ASP A 111 0.55 63.38 12.42
CA ASP A 111 1.55 63.94 13.34
C ASP A 111 1.43 63.33 14.77
N SER A 112 0.90 62.11 14.85
CA SER A 112 0.79 61.33 16.07
C SER A 112 2.01 60.42 16.22
N ASP A 113 2.43 60.18 17.45
CA ASP A 113 3.56 59.29 17.77
C ASP A 113 3.14 57.80 17.66
N SER A 114 2.42 57.45 16.59
CA SER A 114 1.83 56.14 16.33
C SER A 114 2.43 55.45 15.10
N TYR A 115 2.23 54.13 15.02
CA TYR A 115 2.77 53.28 13.94
C TYR A 115 1.62 52.60 13.19
N THR A 116 1.78 52.46 11.88
CA THR A 116 0.90 51.67 11.00
C THR A 116 1.64 50.45 10.45
N LEU A 117 0.89 49.40 10.11
CA LEU A 117 1.46 48.21 9.46
C LEU A 117 1.42 48.41 7.94
N ARG A 118 2.58 48.45 7.32
CA ARG A 118 2.72 48.42 5.86
C ARG A 118 2.97 46.98 5.42
N GLU A 119 2.16 46.49 4.48
CA GLU A 119 2.41 45.20 3.85
C GLU A 119 3.69 45.28 3.01
N VAL A 120 4.66 44.42 3.35
CA VAL A 120 5.93 44.26 2.61
C VAL A 120 5.80 43.13 1.59
N SER A 121 5.04 42.09 1.91
CA SER A 121 4.68 41.05 0.94
C SER A 121 3.32 40.42 1.28
N PRO A 122 2.48 40.15 0.26
CA PRO A 122 1.17 39.56 0.48
C PRO A 122 1.27 38.11 0.97
N GLU A 123 0.18 37.64 1.55
CA GLU A 123 -0.02 36.23 1.85
C GLU A 123 0.09 35.39 0.56
N LYS A 124 0.78 34.25 0.63
CA LYS A 124 0.94 33.33 -0.50
C LYS A 124 0.49 31.94 -0.12
N ARG A 125 -0.36 31.34 -0.96
CA ARG A 125 -0.69 29.92 -0.90
C ARG A 125 0.28 29.15 -1.78
N ILE A 126 1.05 28.26 -1.17
CA ILE A 126 2.05 27.43 -1.83
C ILE A 126 1.52 26.00 -1.83
N LEU A 127 1.41 25.39 -3.01
CA LEU A 127 1.07 23.97 -3.14
C LEU A 127 2.22 23.14 -2.55
N VAL A 128 1.94 22.35 -1.51
CA VAL A 128 2.92 21.46 -0.86
C VAL A 128 2.77 20.00 -1.30
N ARG A 129 1.58 19.61 -1.72
CA ARG A 129 1.33 18.28 -2.30
C ARG A 129 0.23 18.38 -3.33
N ALA A 130 0.49 17.92 -4.54
CA ALA A 130 -0.56 17.80 -5.55
C ALA A 130 -1.50 16.64 -5.21
N ALA A 131 -2.77 16.79 -5.58
CA ALA A 131 -3.79 15.76 -5.54
C ALA A 131 -3.30 14.50 -6.28
N GLY A 132 -3.73 13.34 -5.80
CA GLY A 132 -3.30 12.08 -6.38
C GLY A 132 -3.92 10.89 -5.66
N SER A 133 -3.53 9.72 -6.11
CA SER A 133 -3.97 8.46 -5.53
C SER A 133 -2.88 7.41 -5.59
N THR A 134 -2.94 6.42 -4.70
CA THR A 134 -2.04 5.27 -4.75
C THR A 134 -2.77 3.99 -4.38
N PHE A 135 -2.28 2.89 -4.92
CA PHE A 135 -2.64 1.54 -4.51
C PHE A 135 -1.53 0.96 -3.64
N GLY A 136 -1.92 0.15 -2.65
CA GLY A 136 -0.96 -0.53 -1.78
C GLY A 136 -1.45 -1.91 -1.36
N PHE A 137 -0.50 -2.74 -0.95
CA PHE A 137 -0.80 -4.03 -0.32
C PHE A 137 -0.72 -3.95 1.20
N ARG A 138 -1.54 -4.76 1.88
CA ARG A 138 -1.19 -5.27 3.21
C ARG A 138 -0.59 -6.66 3.03
N GLU A 139 0.73 -6.74 3.18
CA GLU A 139 1.49 -7.96 2.89
C GLU A 139 1.06 -9.16 3.74
N GLY A 140 0.75 -8.96 5.03
CA GLY A 140 0.37 -10.06 5.92
C GLY A 140 -0.83 -10.87 5.42
N PRO A 141 -2.00 -10.24 5.22
CA PRO A 141 -3.17 -10.95 4.69
C PRO A 141 -3.01 -11.43 3.23
N LEU A 142 -2.27 -10.70 2.38
CA LEU A 142 -1.95 -11.14 1.01
C LEU A 142 -1.18 -12.48 1.02
N HIS A 143 -0.09 -12.52 1.78
CA HIS A 143 0.70 -13.74 1.96
C HIS A 143 -0.11 -14.85 2.62
N GLY A 144 -0.99 -14.53 3.57
CA GLY A 144 -1.89 -15.51 4.20
C GLY A 144 -2.77 -16.24 3.20
N LEU A 145 -3.36 -15.52 2.22
CA LEU A 145 -4.14 -16.12 1.15
C LEU A 145 -3.29 -17.05 0.27
N MET A 146 -2.12 -16.58 -0.18
CA MET A 146 -1.21 -17.35 -1.05
C MET A 146 -0.68 -18.61 -0.35
N LEU A 147 -0.29 -18.50 0.92
CA LEU A 147 0.18 -19.64 1.72
C LEU A 147 -0.92 -20.67 1.95
N ARG A 148 -2.15 -20.23 2.22
CA ARG A 148 -3.28 -21.16 2.38
C ARG A 148 -3.63 -21.87 1.08
N ALA A 149 -3.52 -21.19 -0.06
CA ALA A 149 -3.68 -21.81 -1.38
C ALA A 149 -2.60 -22.86 -1.65
N MET A 150 -1.32 -22.53 -1.38
CA MET A 150 -0.21 -23.49 -1.50
C MET A 150 -0.43 -24.74 -0.62
N ALA A 151 -0.91 -24.56 0.61
CA ALA A 151 -1.25 -25.70 1.47
C ALA A 151 -2.36 -26.58 0.87
N ALA A 152 -3.37 -25.99 0.24
CA ALA A 152 -4.42 -26.75 -0.44
C ALA A 152 -3.87 -27.55 -1.64
N GLU A 153 -2.97 -26.96 -2.43
CA GLU A 153 -2.29 -27.68 -3.53
C GLU A 153 -1.49 -28.88 -3.01
N PHE A 154 -0.79 -28.73 -1.87
CA PHE A 154 -0.06 -29.84 -1.26
C PHE A 154 -0.97 -30.95 -0.73
N ASP A 155 -2.09 -30.60 -0.11
CA ASP A 155 -3.06 -31.58 0.38
C ASP A 155 -3.66 -32.37 -0.78
N GLN A 156 -3.99 -31.69 -1.89
CA GLN A 156 -4.45 -32.34 -3.11
C GLN A 156 -3.39 -33.27 -3.71
N LEU A 157 -2.15 -32.81 -3.82
CA LEU A 157 -1.05 -33.63 -4.36
C LEU A 157 -0.83 -34.90 -3.52
N LYS A 158 -0.91 -34.82 -2.19
CA LYS A 158 -0.81 -35.99 -1.32
C LYS A 158 -1.96 -36.97 -1.55
N ALA A 159 -3.18 -36.47 -1.71
CA ALA A 159 -4.35 -37.30 -2.01
C ALA A 159 -4.19 -38.03 -3.35
N ASP A 160 -3.74 -37.31 -4.38
CA ASP A 160 -3.51 -37.87 -5.73
C ASP A 160 -2.44 -38.97 -5.69
N VAL A 161 -1.33 -38.73 -4.98
CA VAL A 161 -0.26 -39.74 -4.82
C VAL A 161 -0.77 -40.98 -4.07
N ALA A 162 -1.62 -40.82 -3.06
CA ALA A 162 -2.20 -41.95 -2.34
C ALA A 162 -3.13 -42.77 -3.25
N ALA A 163 -3.97 -42.09 -4.05
CA ALA A 163 -4.87 -42.74 -5.00
C ALA A 163 -4.09 -43.53 -6.08
N LEU A 164 -3.02 -42.95 -6.63
CA LEU A 164 -2.17 -43.64 -7.61
C LEU A 164 -1.51 -44.90 -7.02
N LYS A 165 -1.03 -44.84 -5.77
CA LYS A 165 -0.45 -46.01 -5.09
C LYS A 165 -1.50 -47.11 -4.87
N ALA A 166 -2.73 -46.74 -4.52
CA ALA A 166 -3.81 -47.70 -4.32
C ALA A 166 -4.25 -48.37 -5.63
N ALA A 167 -4.21 -47.66 -6.76
CA ALA A 167 -4.57 -48.20 -8.07
C ALA A 167 -3.53 -49.16 -8.69
N GLN A 168 -2.34 -49.25 -8.08
CA GLN A 168 -1.24 -50.14 -8.52
C GLN A 168 -1.14 -51.44 -7.71
N LEU A 169 -2.01 -51.63 -6.70
CA LEU A 169 -2.15 -52.83 -5.88
C LEU A 169 -3.36 -53.65 -6.33
#